data_AF-A0A833PA31-F1
#
_entry.id   AF-A0A833PA31-F1
#
_cell.length_a   1.000
_cell.length_b   1.000
_cell.length_c   1.000
_cell.angle_alpha   90.00
_cell.angle_beta   90.00
_cell.angle_gamma   90.00
#
_symmetry.space_group_name_H-M   'P 1'
#
loop_
_entity.id
_entity.type
_entity.pdbx_description
1 polymer ?
#
loop_
_entity_poly.entity_id
_entity_poly.type
_entity_poly.pdbx_seq_one_letter_code
_entity_poly.pdbx_strand_id
1 'polypeptide(L)'
;MSDSILINNKPITNQYTLLQFKKDFPNSAKNGHHVLILTSSEVKQYLKKPSEFEIGYTAYVNFTFKNGKLNKLEINQAMAC
;
A
#
# COMPACT_ATOMS: atom_id res chain seq x y z
N MET A 1 3.96 6.80 -23.79
CA MET A 1 4.50 7.02 -22.43
C MET A 1 3.78 6.04 -21.53
N SER A 2 4.51 5.31 -20.70
CA SER A 2 3.90 4.41 -19.72
C SER A 2 3.62 5.23 -18.48
N ASP A 3 2.37 5.66 -18.28
CA ASP A 3 2.02 6.42 -17.09
C ASP A 3 2.33 5.57 -15.85
N SER A 4 3.13 6.14 -14.95
CA SER A 4 3.53 5.50 -13.71
C SER A 4 3.27 6.44 -12.54
N ILE A 5 2.64 5.92 -11.50
CA ILE A 5 2.59 6.61 -10.20
C ILE A 5 3.73 6.10 -9.32
N LEU A 6 4.23 6.94 -8.42
CA LEU A 6 5.25 6.54 -7.46
C LEU A 6 4.62 6.32 -6.08
N ILE A 7 4.82 5.14 -5.52
CA ILE A 7 4.46 4.82 -4.13
C ILE A 7 5.74 4.43 -3.41
N ASN A 8 6.18 5.26 -2.45
CA ASN A 8 7.46 5.07 -1.76
C ASN A 8 8.63 4.86 -2.73
N ASN A 9 8.72 5.73 -3.76
CA ASN A 9 9.69 5.66 -4.86
C ASN A 9 9.65 4.37 -5.71
N LYS A 10 8.59 3.55 -5.58
CA LYS A 10 8.35 2.40 -6.44
C LYS A 10 7.41 2.79 -7.59
N PRO A 11 7.82 2.58 -8.85
CA PRO A 11 6.97 2.86 -9.99
C PRO A 11 5.88 1.80 -10.10
N ILE A 12 4.63 2.24 -10.02
CA ILE A 12 3.44 1.41 -10.21
C ILE A 12 2.83 1.77 -11.55
N THR A 13 2.74 0.79 -12.44
CA THR A 13 2.20 0.92 -13.79
C THR A 13 0.97 0.02 -13.97
N ASN A 14 0.28 0.16 -15.09
CA ASN A 14 -0.81 -0.76 -15.46
C ASN A 14 -0.35 -2.22 -15.67
N GLN A 15 0.96 -2.47 -15.81
CA GLN A 15 1.55 -3.81 -15.91
C GLN A 15 2.06 -4.35 -14.58
N TYR A 16 1.87 -3.60 -13.48
CA TYR A 16 2.31 -4.01 -12.16
C TYR A 16 1.64 -5.32 -11.73
N THR A 17 2.39 -6.21 -11.08
CA THR A 17 1.93 -7.57 -10.77
C THR A 17 1.91 -7.84 -9.27
N LEU A 18 1.18 -8.86 -8.86
CA LEU A 18 1.17 -9.32 -7.47
C LEU A 18 2.57 -9.77 -7.00
N LEU A 19 3.38 -10.37 -7.89
CA LEU A 19 4.75 -10.75 -7.55
C LEU A 19 5.62 -9.53 -7.31
N GLN A 20 5.48 -8.50 -8.14
CA GLN A 20 6.18 -7.23 -7.96
C GLN A 20 5.75 -6.54 -6.66
N PHE A 21 4.45 -6.53 -6.34
CA PHE A 21 3.93 -6.03 -5.07
C PHE A 21 4.57 -6.73 -3.86
N LYS A 22 4.61 -8.07 -3.87
CA LYS A 22 5.23 -8.87 -2.80
C LYS A 22 6.71 -8.57 -2.61
N LYS A 23 7.42 -8.24 -3.69
CA LYS A 23 8.84 -7.86 -3.68
C LYS A 23 9.05 -6.44 -3.14
N ASP A 24 8.24 -5.49 -3.58
CA ASP A 24 8.40 -4.08 -3.25
C ASP A 24 7.84 -3.72 -1.85
N PHE A 25 6.79 -4.41 -1.40
CA PHE A 25 6.10 -4.16 -0.13
C PHE A 25 5.94 -5.45 0.70
N PRO A 26 7.04 -6.09 1.14
CA PRO A 26 7.00 -7.40 1.79
C PRO A 26 6.23 -7.39 3.12
N ASN A 27 6.22 -6.29 3.86
CA ASN A 27 5.46 -6.18 5.11
C ASN A 27 3.96 -6.06 4.85
N SER A 28 3.55 -5.24 3.88
CA SER A 28 2.16 -5.14 3.44
C SER A 28 1.64 -6.47 2.93
N ALA A 29 2.43 -7.18 2.13
CA ALA A 29 2.06 -8.47 1.55
C ALA A 29 1.80 -9.58 2.57
N LYS A 30 2.27 -9.45 3.82
CA LYS A 30 1.94 -10.38 4.91
C LYS A 30 0.50 -10.21 5.42
N ASN A 31 0.00 -8.97 5.36
CA ASN A 31 -1.26 -8.58 6.00
C ASN A 31 -2.36 -8.24 4.97
N GLY A 32 -2.04 -8.22 3.67
CA GLY A 32 -2.98 -7.98 2.59
C GLY A 32 -2.33 -7.33 1.38
N HIS A 33 -3.08 -6.51 0.66
CA HIS A 33 -2.61 -5.77 -0.51
C HIS A 33 -2.69 -4.24 -0.32
N HIS A 34 -2.54 -3.76 0.91
CA HIS A 34 -2.58 -2.35 1.25
C HIS A 34 -1.24 -1.86 1.78
N VAL A 35 -0.85 -0.65 1.40
CA VAL A 35 0.32 0.06 1.91
C VAL A 35 -0.17 1.20 2.78
N LEU A 36 0.14 1.15 4.08
CA LEU A 36 -0.19 2.24 5.00
C LEU A 36 0.64 3.48 4.65
N ILE A 37 0.00 4.63 4.68
CA ILE A 37 0.64 5.94 4.51
C ILE A 37 0.90 6.47 5.91
N LEU A 38 2.15 6.37 6.35
CA LEU A 38 2.58 6.73 7.69
C LEU A 38 3.63 7.84 7.63
N THR A 39 3.58 8.75 8.60
CA THR A 39 4.69 9.65 8.90
C THR A 39 5.89 8.88 9.45
N SER A 40 7.08 9.50 9.41
CA SER A 40 8.31 8.90 9.97
C SER A 40 8.19 8.54 11.47
N SER A 41 7.41 9.30 12.24
CA SER A 41 7.12 9.01 13.65
C SER A 41 6.21 7.79 13.80
N GLU A 42 5.16 7.69 12.99
CA GLU A 42 4.21 6.58 13.00
C GLU A 42 4.86 5.28 12.54
N VAL A 43 5.80 5.31 11.58
CA VAL A 43 6.56 4.13 11.18
C VAL A 43 7.27 3.49 12.38
N LYS A 44 7.88 4.31 13.26
CA LYS A 44 8.54 3.79 14.48
C LYS A 44 7.54 3.16 15.46
N GLN A 45 6.33 3.70 15.54
CA GLN A 45 5.27 3.17 16.40
C GLN A 45 4.67 1.90 15.82
N TYR A 46 4.37 1.87 14.52
CA TYR A 46 3.89 0.70 13.79
C TYR A 46 4.82 -0.51 13.96
N LEU A 47 6.14 -0.30 13.88
CA LEU A 47 7.11 -1.37 14.09
C LEU A 47 7.10 -1.96 15.51
N LYS A 48 6.63 -1.20 16.51
CA LYS A 48 6.48 -1.67 17.90
C LYS A 48 5.11 -2.30 18.15
N LYS A 49 4.05 -1.71 17.59
CA LYS A 49 2.66 -2.07 17.84
C LYS A 49 1.84 -1.98 16.55
N PRO A 50 1.98 -2.93 15.63
CA PRO A 50 1.34 -2.87 14.32
C PRO A 50 -0.19 -2.94 14.40
N SER A 51 -0.74 -3.55 15.45
CA SER A 51 -2.19 -3.65 15.68
C SER A 51 -2.86 -2.31 16.00
N GLU A 52 -2.11 -1.26 16.34
CA GLU A 52 -2.68 0.09 16.55
C GLU A 52 -2.95 0.84 15.22
N PHE A 53 -2.55 0.28 14.08
CA PHE A 53 -2.64 0.92 12.76
C PHE A 53 -3.59 0.14 11.83
N GLU A 54 -4.86 0.12 12.18
CA GLU A 54 -5.88 -0.62 11.43
C GLU A 54 -6.35 0.13 10.16
N ILE A 55 -6.70 -0.67 9.14
CA ILE A 55 -7.33 -0.19 7.91
C ILE A 55 -8.70 0.42 8.27
N GLY A 56 -8.97 1.62 7.79
CA GLY A 56 -10.21 2.37 8.07
C GLY A 56 -9.99 3.58 8.98
N TYR A 57 -8.97 3.53 9.83
CA TYR A 57 -8.55 4.65 10.68
C TYR A 57 -7.17 5.21 10.31
N THR A 58 -6.36 4.42 9.60
CA THR A 58 -5.06 4.84 9.07
C THR A 58 -5.18 5.08 7.57
N ALA A 59 -4.54 6.12 7.03
CA ALA A 59 -4.51 6.34 5.58
C ALA A 59 -3.74 5.21 4.87
N TYR A 60 -4.20 4.78 3.70
CA TYR A 60 -3.57 3.69 2.95
C TYR A 60 -3.81 3.79 1.44
N VAL A 61 -2.95 3.11 0.69
CA VAL A 61 -3.17 2.78 -0.71
C VAL A 61 -3.52 1.30 -0.83
N ASN A 62 -4.68 0.99 -1.41
CA ASN A 62 -5.12 -0.37 -1.68
C ASN A 62 -4.77 -0.79 -3.11
N PHE A 63 -4.22 -1.99 -3.25
CA PHE A 63 -3.93 -2.62 -4.53
C PHE A 63 -4.89 -3.79 -4.73
N THR A 64 -5.69 -3.72 -5.79
CA THR A 64 -6.54 -4.84 -6.20
C THR A 64 -5.93 -5.53 -7.40
N PHE A 65 -5.68 -6.83 -7.27
CA PHE A 65 -5.15 -7.65 -8.36
C PHE A 65 -6.24 -8.55 -8.95
N LYS A 66 -6.28 -8.69 -10.28
CA LYS A 66 -7.12 -9.64 -11.00
C LYS A 66 -6.22 -10.44 -11.94
N ASN A 67 -6.27 -11.77 -11.87
CA ASN A 67 -5.40 -12.66 -12.64
C ASN A 67 -3.90 -12.32 -12.49
N GLY A 68 -3.47 -11.94 -11.28
CA GLY A 68 -2.07 -11.61 -10.96
C GLY A 68 -1.58 -10.24 -11.44
N LYS A 69 -2.41 -9.47 -12.16
CA LYS A 69 -2.10 -8.12 -12.64
C LYS A 69 -2.86 -7.07 -11.86
N LEU A 70 -2.29 -5.88 -11.73
CA LEU A 70 -2.95 -4.74 -11.09
C LEU A 70 -4.21 -4.39 -11.87
N ASN A 71 -5.34 -4.39 -11.16
CA ASN A 71 -6.65 -4.07 -11.71
C ASN A 71 -7.15 -2.71 -11.20
N LYS A 72 -6.84 -2.36 -9.95
CA LYS A 72 -7.27 -1.10 -9.34
C LYS A 72 -6.28 -0.65 -8.28
N LEU A 73 -6.14 0.67 -8.16
CA LEU A 73 -5.41 1.31 -7.09
C LEU A 73 -6.32 2.38 -6.47
N GLU A 74 -6.46 2.36 -5.15
CA GLU A 74 -7.33 3.29 -4.42
C GLU A 74 -6.59 3.91 -3.25
N ILE A 75 -6.77 5.22 -3.06
CA ILE A 75 -6.21 5.94 -1.92
C ILE A 75 -7.36 6.21 -0.95
N ASN A 76 -7.21 5.73 0.28
CA ASN A 76 -8.06 6.12 1.39
C ASN A 76 -7.25 7.05 2.30
N GLN A 77 -7.68 8.30 2.43
CA GLN A 77 -6.97 9.32 3.22
C GLN A 77 -7.33 9.28 4.71
N ALA A 78 -8.16 8.32 5.14
CA ALA A 78 -8.65 8.18 6.52
C ALA A 78 -9.23 9.46 7.12
N MET A 79 -9.90 10.25 6.28
CA MET A 79 -10.64 11.42 6.75
C MET A 79 -11.94 10.95 7.39
N ALA A 80 -12.05 11.08 8.71
CA ALA A 80 -13.31 11.01 9.44
C ALA A 80 -13.88 12.43 9.58
N CYS A 81 -15.20 12.55 9.43
CA CYS A 81 -15.95 13.80 9.58
C CYS A 81 -16.28 14.12 11.04
#